data_AF-A0A918MR79-F1
#
_entry.id   AF-A0A918MR79-F1
#
_cell.length_a   1.000
_cell.length_b   1.000
_cell.length_c   1.000
_cell.angle_alpha   90.00
_cell.angle_beta   90.00
_cell.angle_gamma   90.00
#
_symmetry.space_group_name_H-M   'P 1'
#
loop_
_entity.id
_entity.type
_entity.pdbx_description
1 polymer ?
#
loop_
_entity_poly.entity_id
_entity_poly.type
_entity_poly.pdbx_seq_one_letter_code
_entity_poly.pdbx_strand_id
1 'polypeptide(L)'
;MVLFDDDYHMYVLQDRASAEAWWEMPEEYACGFDALARPLRMTGEPHQVTLELSGDEPAEADLRRLVTDHYQRFLHGQAPPRASDLSEFVAGLPVEGS
;
A
#
# COMPACT_ATOMS: atom_id res chain seq x y z
N MET A 1 0.60 -6.34 -1.93
CA MET A 1 1.14 -5.27 -1.06
C MET A 1 0.40 -3.98 -1.35
N VAL A 2 0.40 -3.04 -0.39
CA VAL A 2 -0.36 -1.79 -0.47
C VAL A 2 0.61 -0.62 -0.34
N LEU A 3 0.68 0.25 -1.34
CA LEU A 3 1.55 1.42 -1.37
C LEU A 3 0.70 2.69 -1.44
N PHE A 4 1.24 3.79 -0.90
CA PHE A 4 0.64 5.11 -0.96
C PHE A 4 1.65 6.11 -1.49
N ASP A 5 1.21 6.95 -2.44
CA ASP A 5 2.01 8.09 -2.89
C ASP A 5 1.88 9.28 -1.93
N ASP A 6 2.53 10.40 -2.25
CA ASP A 6 2.58 11.64 -1.48
C ASP A 6 1.22 12.36 -1.40
N ASP A 7 0.32 12.10 -2.35
CA ASP A 7 -1.10 12.50 -2.33
C ASP A 7 -1.99 11.51 -1.55
N TYR A 8 -1.44 10.40 -1.08
CA TYR A 8 -2.13 9.27 -0.47
C TYR A 8 -3.11 8.54 -1.40
N HIS A 9 -2.84 8.55 -2.71
CA HIS A 9 -3.42 7.58 -3.62
C HIS A 9 -2.88 6.19 -3.29
N MET A 10 -3.77 5.20 -3.26
CA MET A 10 -3.45 3.82 -2.88
C MET A 10 -3.24 2.98 -4.14
N TYR A 11 -2.22 2.13 -4.10
CA TYR A 11 -1.92 1.15 -5.14
C TYR A 11 -1.74 -0.22 -4.51
N VAL A 12 -2.43 -1.23 -5.03
CA VAL A 12 -2.29 -2.61 -4.55
C VAL A 12 -1.61 -3.44 -5.63
N LEU A 13 -0.38 -3.86 -5.34
CA LEU A 13 0.48 -4.58 -6.28
C LEU A 13 0.71 -6.01 -5.82
N GLN A 14 0.85 -6.95 -6.75
CA GLN A 14 0.89 -8.39 -6.46
C GLN A 14 2.06 -8.77 -5.55
N ASP A 15 3.26 -8.29 -5.86
CA ASP A 15 4.48 -8.60 -5.13
C ASP A 15 5.49 -7.45 -5.15
N ARG A 16 6.60 -7.66 -4.44
CA ARG A 16 7.67 -6.67 -4.28
C ARG A 16 8.37 -6.35 -5.59
N ALA A 17 8.63 -7.34 -6.43
CA ALA A 17 9.35 -7.12 -7.68
C ALA A 17 8.50 -6.28 -8.65
N SER A 18 7.19 -6.56 -8.70
CA SER A 18 6.22 -5.79 -9.48
C SER A 18 6.14 -4.35 -8.99
N ALA A 19 6.14 -4.15 -7.67
CA ALA A 19 6.16 -2.82 -7.08
C ALA A 19 7.44 -2.02 -7.36
N GLU A 20 8.60 -2.64 -7.18
CA GLU A 20 9.89 -2.00 -7.46
C GLU A 20 10.07 -1.67 -8.96
N ALA A 21 9.50 -2.49 -9.85
CA ALA A 21 9.53 -2.24 -11.29
C ALA A 21 8.52 -1.19 -11.75
N TRP A 22 7.39 -1.05 -11.04
CA TRP A 22 6.33 -0.10 -11.38
C TRP A 22 6.62 1.32 -10.85
N TRP A 23 7.25 1.42 -9.67
CA TRP A 23 7.42 2.71 -9.00
C TRP A 23 8.58 3.52 -9.61
N GLU A 24 8.27 4.72 -10.08
CA GLU A 24 9.22 5.56 -10.82
C GLU A 24 10.02 6.48 -9.90
N MET A 25 9.36 7.26 -9.04
CA MET A 25 10.00 8.31 -8.25
C MET A 25 9.95 7.97 -6.75
N PRO A 26 11.07 7.63 -6.09
CA PRO A 26 11.05 7.30 -4.66
C PRO A 26 10.61 8.46 -3.75
N GLU A 27 10.70 9.70 -4.23
CA GLU A 27 10.19 10.88 -3.51
C GLU A 27 8.67 10.98 -3.48
N GLU A 28 7.97 10.37 -4.44
CA GLU A 28 6.50 10.27 -4.45
C GLU A 28 6.03 9.21 -3.45
N TYR A 29 6.90 8.36 -2.90
CA TYR A 29 6.50 7.35 -1.93
C TYR A 29 6.27 7.96 -0.55
N ALA A 30 5.02 7.91 -0.06
CA ALA A 30 4.71 8.30 1.31
C ALA A 30 4.89 7.13 2.30
N CYS A 31 4.28 5.98 2.01
CA CYS A 31 4.37 4.79 2.85
C CYS A 31 3.87 3.53 2.13
N GLY A 32 4.07 2.37 2.74
CA GLY A 32 3.57 1.12 2.18
C GLY A 32 3.59 -0.01 3.20
N PHE A 33 2.88 -1.08 2.88
CA PHE A 33 2.66 -2.23 3.72
C PHE A 33 2.69 -3.51 2.90
N ASP A 34 3.26 -4.57 3.45
CA ASP A 34 3.19 -5.89 2.83
C ASP A 34 1.82 -6.56 3.00
N ALA A 35 1.68 -7.83 2.59
CA ALA A 35 0.43 -8.58 2.70
C ALA A 35 -0.03 -8.83 4.15
N LEU A 36 0.87 -8.65 5.13
CA LEU A 36 0.61 -8.82 6.56
C LEU A 36 0.50 -7.47 7.29
N ALA A 37 0.33 -6.37 6.54
CA ALA A 37 0.34 -5.01 7.04
C ALA A 37 1.62 -4.59 7.77
N ARG A 38 2.76 -5.24 7.52
CA ARG A 38 4.05 -4.81 8.07
C ARG A 38 4.57 -3.62 7.26
N PRO A 39 5.05 -2.56 7.93
CA PRO A 39 5.43 -1.34 7.25
C PRO A 39 6.67 -1.57 6.37
N LEU A 40 6.66 -0.90 5.22
CA LEU A 40 7.75 -0.88 4.26
C LEU A 40 8.48 0.47 4.33
N ARG A 41 9.70 0.49 3.81
CA ARG A 41 10.43 1.69 3.41
C ARG A 41 10.84 1.56 1.96
N MET A 42 10.85 2.67 1.24
CA MET A 42 11.42 2.76 -0.10
C MET A 42 12.74 3.50 -0.07
N THR A 43 13.73 2.97 -0.78
CA THR A 43 15.05 3.60 -0.99
C THR A 43 15.49 3.38 -2.42
N GLY A 44 16.42 4.19 -2.92
CA GLY A 44 17.02 4.01 -4.24
C GLY A 44 16.92 5.27 -5.07
N GLU A 45 17.16 5.12 -6.37
CA GLU A 45 17.11 6.19 -7.36
C GLU A 45 15.83 6.07 -8.20
N PRO A 46 15.44 7.13 -8.93
CA PRO A 46 14.36 7.04 -9.90
C PRO A 46 14.48 5.83 -10.84
N HIS A 47 13.38 5.09 -11.00
CA HIS A 47 13.25 3.82 -11.73
C HIS A 47 14.13 2.65 -11.23
N GLN A 48 14.79 2.81 -10.07
CA GLN A 48 15.64 1.81 -9.43
C GLN A 48 15.40 1.80 -7.92
N VAL A 49 14.14 1.64 -7.53
CA VAL A 49 13.75 1.62 -6.12
C VAL A 49 13.87 0.22 -5.52
N THR A 50 13.96 0.19 -4.20
CA THR A 50 14.01 -1.01 -3.37
C THR A 50 13.05 -0.84 -2.20
N LEU A 51 12.20 -1.84 -1.97
CA LEU A 51 11.23 -1.89 -0.89
C LEU A 51 11.66 -2.88 0.19
N GLU A 52 11.80 -2.44 1.42
CA GLU A 52 12.23 -3.28 2.53
C GLU A 52 11.30 -3.16 3.72
N LEU A 53 11.20 -4.19 4.56
CA LEU A 53 10.49 -4.09 5.83
C LEU A 53 11.19 -3.06 6.72
N SER A 54 10.43 -2.12 7.25
CA SER A 54 10.89 -1.16 8.25
C SER A 54 10.53 -1.58 9.68
N GLY A 55 9.70 -2.61 9.83
CA GLY A 55 9.36 -3.25 11.10
C GLY A 55 8.73 -4.63 10.90
N ASP A 56 8.77 -5.45 11.95
CA ASP A 56 8.26 -6.83 11.93
C ASP A 56 6.80 -6.94 12.37
N GLU A 57 6.29 -5.94 13.11
CA GLU A 57 4.93 -5.92 13.64
C GLU A 57 3.93 -5.34 12.63
N PRO A 58 2.72 -5.93 12.50
CA PRO A 58 1.65 -5.35 11.70
C PRO A 58 1.21 -3.98 12.21
N ALA A 59 1.13 -3.00 11.30
CA ALA A 59 0.59 -1.66 11.56
C ALA A 59 -0.88 -1.57 11.11
N GLU A 60 -1.73 -2.48 11.62
CA GLU A 60 -3.12 -2.66 11.18
C GLU A 60 -3.96 -1.37 11.26
N ALA A 61 -3.89 -0.66 12.40
CA ALA A 61 -4.68 0.53 12.62
C ALA A 61 -4.34 1.64 11.61
N ASP A 62 -3.05 1.80 11.29
CA ASP A 62 -2.58 2.78 10.32
C ASP A 62 -3.00 2.42 8.90
N LEU A 63 -2.81 1.15 8.50
CA LEU A 63 -3.26 0.69 7.19
C LEU A 63 -4.76 0.90 7.00
N ARG A 64 -5.60 0.49 7.95
CA ARG A 64 -7.06 0.65 7.86
C ARG A 64 -7.48 2.11 7.77
N ARG A 65 -6.81 3.00 8.51
CA ARG A 65 -7.04 4.44 8.45
C ARG A 65 -6.71 4.99 7.07
N LEU A 66 -5.52 4.69 6.54
CA LEU A 66 -5.06 5.18 5.24
C LEU A 66 -5.93 4.68 4.09
N VAL A 67 -6.32 3.40 4.10
CA VAL A 67 -7.27 2.86 3.13
C VAL A 67 -8.60 3.60 3.20
N THR A 68 -9.12 3.84 4.41
CA THR A 68 -10.38 4.57 4.59
C THR A 68 -10.27 6.01 4.03
N ASP A 69 -9.18 6.69 4.33
CA ASP A 69 -8.91 8.04 3.85
C ASP A 69 -8.83 8.09 2.31
N HIS A 70 -8.14 7.13 1.69
CA HIS A 70 -8.09 6.98 0.23
C HIS A 70 -9.49 6.82 -0.38
N TYR A 71 -10.29 5.89 0.13
CA TYR A 71 -11.65 5.66 -0.39
C TYR A 71 -12.53 6.90 -0.27
N GLN A 72 -12.43 7.64 0.84
CA GLN A 72 -13.20 8.87 1.04
C GLN A 72 -12.81 9.98 0.07
N ARG A 73 -11.51 10.12 -0.23
CA ARG A 73 -10.96 11.19 -1.07
C ARG A 73 -11.13 10.91 -2.56
N PHE A 74 -10.87 9.68 -2.99
CA PHE A 74 -10.67 9.36 -4.40
C PHE A 74 -11.74 8.42 -4.99
N LEU A 75 -12.42 7.62 -4.17
CA LEU A 75 -13.39 6.61 -4.62
C LEU A 75 -14.82 6.90 -4.13
N HIS A 76 -15.36 8.05 -4.52
CA HIS A 76 -16.69 8.48 -4.09
C HIS A 76 -17.78 7.42 -4.33
N GLY A 77 -18.51 7.08 -3.28
CA GLY A 77 -19.59 6.08 -3.32
C GLY A 77 -19.13 4.63 -3.18
N GLN A 78 -17.82 4.36 -3.16
CA GLN A 78 -17.27 3.06 -2.81
C GLN A 78 -16.95 2.99 -1.31
N ALA A 79 -16.89 1.78 -0.78
CA ALA A 79 -16.51 1.53 0.61
C ALA A 79 -15.31 0.58 0.66
N PRO A 80 -14.36 0.80 1.57
CA PRO A 80 -13.25 -0.13 1.77
C PRO A 80 -13.75 -1.48 2.33
N PRO A 81 -12.95 -2.55 2.21
CA PRO A 81 -13.27 -3.84 2.82
C PRO A 81 -13.58 -3.70 4.31
N ARG A 82 -14.62 -4.41 4.79
CA ARG A 82 -15.09 -4.36 6.18
C ARG A 82 -14.63 -5.53 7.04
N ALA A 83 -13.73 -6.37 6.53
CA ALA A 83 -13.29 -7.57 7.23
C ALA A 83 -12.58 -7.22 8.55
N SER A 84 -12.95 -7.92 9.62
CA SER A 84 -12.33 -7.77 10.95
C SER A 84 -10.96 -8.44 11.00
N ASP A 85 -10.78 -9.54 10.28
CA ASP A 85 -9.47 -10.15 10.10
C ASP A 85 -8.61 -9.30 9.16
N LEU A 86 -7.35 -9.11 9.52
CA LEU A 86 -6.41 -8.29 8.75
C LEU A 86 -6.07 -8.93 7.40
N SER A 87 -5.87 -10.25 7.36
CA SER A 87 -5.51 -10.93 6.12
C SER A 87 -6.66 -10.90 5.11
N GLU A 88 -7.90 -11.07 5.58
CA GLU A 88 -9.10 -10.89 4.76
C GLU A 88 -9.29 -9.45 4.31
N PHE A 89 -8.98 -8.47 5.18
CA PHE A 89 -9.05 -7.06 4.82
C PHE A 89 -8.10 -6.72 3.68
N VAL A 90 -6.83 -7.13 3.77
CA VAL A 90 -5.83 -6.87 2.73
C VAL A 90 -6.16 -7.62 1.44
N ALA A 91 -6.60 -8.88 1.53
CA ALA A 91 -6.98 -9.68 0.35
C ALA A 91 -8.22 -9.14 -0.37
N GLY A 92 -9.07 -8.37 0.33
CA GLY A 92 -10.24 -7.72 -0.26
C GLY A 92 -9.96 -6.41 -1.00
N LEU A 93 -8.73 -5.88 -0.95
CA LEU A 93 -8.38 -4.64 -1.64
C LEU A 93 -8.24 -4.87 -3.16
N PRO A 94 -8.63 -3.88 -4.00
CA PRO A 94 -8.59 -4.04 -5.45
C PRO A 94 -7.13 -4.05 -5.94
N VAL A 95 -6.70 -5.16 -6.55
CA VAL A 95 -5.36 -5.30 -7.13
C VAL A 95 -5.31 -4.59 -8.47
N GLU A 96 -4.32 -3.73 -8.66
CA GLU A 96 -4.08 -3.03 -9.93
C GLU A 96 -3.75 -4.03 -11.05
N GLY A 97 -4.35 -3.84 -12.23
CA GLY A 97 -4.04 -4.64 -13.42
C GLY A 97 -4.58 -6.08 -13.44
N SER A 98 -5.59 -6.40 -12.62
CA SER A 98 -6.30 -7.71 -12.64
C SER A 98 -7.57 -7.70 -13.49
#